data_AF-A0A3D4P8V8-F1
#
_entry.id   AF-A0A3D4P8V8-F1
#
_cell.length_a   1.000
_cell.length_b   1.000
_cell.length_c   1.000
_cell.angle_alpha   90.00
_cell.angle_beta   90.00
_cell.angle_gamma   90.00
#
_symmetry.space_group_name_H-M   'P 1'
#
loop_
_entity.id
_entity.type
_entity.pdbx_description
1 polymer ?
#
loop_
_entity_poly.entity_id
_entity_poly.type
_entity_poly.pdbx_seq_one_letter_code
_entity_poly.pdbx_strand_id
1 'polypeptide(L)'
;MLTPLPRSNDRNAFTLIELLVVIAIIAILVALLLPAVQQAREAARRSACKNNLKQLGLALHNYHDVFNVLPPRKHGTGACTSGTTTLGTRYNGNCNRMSAFFSLLPYVEQGPLYDVIKAGDATIPISPNGPAAYESWPAWDVVIA
;
A
#
# COMPACT_ATOMS: atom_id res chain seq x y z
N MET A 1 27.89 72.91 -13.11
CA MET A 1 27.18 72.45 -14.33
C MET A 1 27.53 70.99 -14.54
N LEU A 2 26.61 70.06 -14.24
CA LEU A 2 26.72 68.64 -14.58
C LEU A 2 25.49 68.28 -15.40
N THR A 3 25.68 67.95 -16.68
CA THR A 3 24.62 67.44 -17.55
C THR A 3 24.43 65.94 -17.31
N PRO A 4 23.18 65.44 -17.19
CA PRO A 4 22.93 64.00 -17.06
C PRO A 4 23.02 63.32 -18.44
N LEU A 5 23.64 62.14 -18.49
CA LEU A 5 23.70 61.32 -19.71
C LEU A 5 22.35 60.62 -19.95
N PRO A 6 21.88 60.51 -21.20
CA PRO A 6 20.67 59.78 -21.52
C PRO A 6 20.87 58.27 -21.31
N ARG A 7 20.06 57.66 -20.44
CA ARG A 7 19.90 56.19 -20.41
C ARG A 7 19.06 55.78 -21.63
N SER A 8 19.63 55.00 -22.55
CA SER A 8 18.79 54.30 -23.54
C SER A 8 17.90 53.33 -22.77
N ASN A 9 16.60 53.53 -22.90
CA ASN A 9 15.60 52.63 -22.36
C ASN A 9 15.12 51.77 -23.53
N ASP A 10 15.96 50.83 -23.95
CA ASP A 10 15.65 49.84 -24.97
C ASP A 10 14.65 48.84 -24.39
N ARG A 11 13.38 49.26 -24.32
CA ARG A 11 12.27 48.35 -24.03
C ARG A 11 11.95 47.60 -25.31
N ASN A 12 12.53 46.41 -25.47
CA ASN A 12 12.13 45.46 -26.49
C ASN A 12 10.66 45.08 -26.26
N ALA A 13 9.76 45.67 -27.04
CA ALA A 13 8.36 45.25 -27.08
C ALA A 13 8.29 43.92 -27.84
N PHE A 14 7.79 42.88 -27.18
CA PHE A 14 7.62 41.56 -27.76
C PHE A 14 6.59 41.64 -28.88
N THR A 15 6.92 41.12 -30.07
CA THR A 15 5.95 41.10 -31.17
C THR A 15 4.91 40.00 -30.92
N LEU A 16 3.66 40.24 -31.30
CA LEU A 16 2.58 39.25 -31.19
C LEU A 16 2.95 37.93 -31.89
N ILE A 17 3.73 38.02 -32.97
CA ILE A 17 4.22 36.89 -33.76
C ILE A 17 5.20 36.04 -32.95
N GLU A 18 6.18 36.65 -32.27
CA GLU A 18 7.14 35.90 -31.44
C GLU A 18 6.42 35.11 -30.34
N LEU A 19 5.39 35.67 -29.72
CA LEU A 19 4.62 34.97 -28.68
C LEU A 19 3.82 33.81 -29.27
N LEU A 20 3.21 34.02 -30.43
CA LEU A 20 2.39 33.03 -31.11
C LEU A 20 3.20 31.80 -31.56
N VAL A 21 4.42 32.00 -32.06
CA VAL A 21 5.31 30.89 -32.46
C VAL A 21 5.70 30.05 -31.25
N VAL A 22 6.01 30.68 -30.11
CA VAL A 22 6.43 29.97 -28.90
C VAL A 22 5.31 29.08 -28.36
N ILE A 23 4.08 29.61 -28.27
CA ILE A 23 2.94 28.80 -27.79
C ILE A 23 2.59 27.67 -28.77
N ALA A 24 2.77 27.88 -30.09
CA ALA A 24 2.54 26.85 -31.10
C ALA A 24 3.53 25.69 -30.93
N ILE A 25 4.81 25.98 -30.70
CA ILE A 25 5.83 24.95 -30.44
C ILE A 25 5.50 24.18 -29.16
N ILE A 26 5.15 24.87 -28.07
CA ILE A 26 4.77 24.22 -26.79
C ILE A 26 3.55 23.32 -26.99
N ALA A 27 2.53 23.78 -27.72
CA ALA A 27 1.32 23.01 -27.98
C ALA A 27 1.62 21.71 -28.75
N ILE A 28 2.49 21.76 -29.77
CA ILE A 28 2.91 20.58 -30.52
C ILE A 28 3.68 19.62 -29.61
N LEU A 29 4.63 20.12 -28.82
CA LEU A 29 5.40 19.29 -27.90
C LEU A 29 4.49 18.58 -26.89
N VAL A 30 3.55 19.30 -26.27
CA VAL A 30 2.61 18.72 -25.29
C VAL A 30 1.65 17.74 -25.95
N ALA A 31 1.16 18.01 -27.16
CA ALA A 31 0.27 17.11 -27.89
C ALA A 31 0.93 15.76 -28.17
N LEU A 32 2.25 15.74 -28.44
CA LEU A 32 3.01 14.51 -28.62
C LEU A 32 3.30 13.79 -27.29
N LEU A 33 3.43 14.53 -26.18
CA LEU A 33 3.75 13.97 -24.86
C LEU A 33 2.54 13.36 -24.14
N LEU A 34 1.34 13.94 -24.28
CA LEU A 34 0.13 13.52 -23.58
C LEU A 34 -0.23 12.02 -23.76
N PRO A 35 -0.29 11.47 -24.99
CA PRO A 35 -0.58 10.04 -25.17
C PRO A 35 0.55 9.15 -24.63
N ALA A 36 1.81 9.59 -24.71
CA ALA A 36 2.96 8.84 -24.20
C ALA A 36 2.97 8.76 -22.66
N VAL A 37 2.62 9.84 -21.96
CA VAL A 37 2.57 9.88 -20.49
C VAL A 37 1.53 8.91 -19.93
N GLN A 38 0.39 8.72 -20.61
CA GLN A 38 -0.63 7.77 -20.14
C GLN A 38 -0.19 6.31 -20.32
N GLN A 39 0.44 5.99 -21.46
CA GLN A 39 1.04 4.68 -21.67
C GLN A 39 2.12 4.38 -20.62
N ALA A 40 2.98 5.36 -20.30
CA ALA A 40 3.97 5.22 -19.26
C ALA A 40 3.35 5.01 -17.87
N ARG A 41 2.28 5.75 -17.53
CA ARG A 41 1.54 5.55 -16.27
C ARG A 41 0.91 4.17 -16.17
N GLU A 42 0.32 3.67 -17.25
CA GLU A 42 -0.26 2.32 -17.28
C GLU A 42 0.81 1.24 -17.16
N ALA A 43 1.93 1.38 -17.86
CA ALA A 43 3.06 0.49 -17.74
C ALA A 43 3.63 0.48 -16.31
N ALA A 44 3.72 1.65 -15.67
CA ALA A 44 4.13 1.77 -14.27
C ALA A 44 3.15 1.07 -13.32
N ARG A 45 1.84 1.27 -13.49
CA ARG A 45 0.81 0.57 -12.68
C ARG A 45 0.89 -0.94 -12.83
N ARG A 46 1.07 -1.44 -14.06
CA ARG A 46 1.26 -2.87 -14.34
C ARG A 46 2.55 -3.41 -13.70
N SER A 47 3.64 -2.65 -13.78
CA SER A 47 4.94 -3.04 -13.21
C SER A 47 4.89 -3.09 -11.69
N ALA A 48 4.26 -2.11 -11.05
CA ALA A 48 4.01 -2.10 -9.61
C ALA A 48 3.18 -3.32 -9.17
N CYS A 49 2.04 -3.58 -9.83
CA CYS A 49 1.22 -4.76 -9.54
C CYS A 49 2.01 -6.08 -9.68
N LYS A 50 2.78 -6.22 -10.76
CA LYS A 50 3.65 -7.40 -10.97
C LYS A 50 4.70 -7.54 -9.86
N ASN A 51 5.27 -6.43 -9.38
CA ASN A 51 6.24 -6.47 -8.30
C ASN A 51 5.60 -6.85 -6.96
N ASN A 52 4.40 -6.36 -6.66
CA ASN A 52 3.65 -6.75 -5.47
C ASN A 52 3.35 -8.26 -5.47
N LEU A 53 2.94 -8.82 -6.63
CA LEU A 53 2.73 -10.26 -6.78
C LEU A 53 4.03 -11.07 -6.61
N LYS A 54 5.16 -10.55 -7.09
CA LYS A 54 6.47 -11.18 -6.88
C LYS A 54 6.85 -11.21 -5.40
N GLN A 55 6.61 -10.11 -4.67
CA GLN A 55 6.88 -10.04 -3.23
C GLN A 55 6.02 -11.06 -2.46
N LEU A 56 4.73 -11.19 -2.79
CA LEU A 56 3.86 -12.23 -2.22
C LEU A 56 4.33 -13.65 -2.58
N GLY A 57 4.79 -13.88 -3.81
CA GLY A 57 5.37 -15.15 -4.23
C GLY A 57 6.64 -15.52 -3.45
N LEU A 58 7.53 -14.56 -3.23
CA LEU A 58 8.72 -14.72 -2.39
C LEU A 58 8.35 -15.06 -0.94
N ALA A 59 7.38 -14.35 -0.37
CA ALA A 59 6.89 -14.63 0.98
C ALA A 59 6.31 -16.05 1.11
N LEU A 60 5.56 -16.51 0.10
CA LEU A 60 5.03 -17.88 0.03
C LEU A 60 6.13 -18.93 -0.01
N HIS A 61 7.17 -18.73 -0.83
CA HIS A 61 8.31 -19.64 -0.90
C HIS A 61 9.08 -19.67 0.42
N ASN A 62 9.36 -18.51 1.03
CA ASN A 62 10.03 -18.43 2.33
C ASN A 62 9.24 -19.15 3.43
N TYR A 63 7.90 -19.02 3.44
CA TYR A 63 7.05 -19.79 4.35
C TYR A 63 7.18 -21.29 4.11
N HIS A 64 7.09 -21.71 2.85
CA HIS A 64 7.20 -23.12 2.47
C HIS A 64 8.56 -23.71 2.86
N ASP A 65 9.66 -22.98 2.69
CA ASP A 65 11.00 -23.47 3.03
C ASP A 65 11.18 -23.71 4.54
N VAL A 66 10.49 -22.93 5.38
CA VAL A 66 10.53 -23.08 6.84
C VAL A 66 9.58 -24.19 7.32
N PHE A 67 8.35 -24.24 6.79
CA PHE A 67 7.30 -25.11 7.33
C PHE A 67 7.06 -26.39 6.50
N ASN A 68 7.68 -26.54 5.33
CA ASN A 68 7.46 -27.61 4.35
C ASN A 68 5.99 -27.79 3.92
N VAL A 69 5.18 -26.74 4.08
CA VAL A 69 3.78 -26.69 3.68
C VAL A 69 3.44 -25.27 3.23
N LEU A 70 2.41 -25.11 2.39
CA LEU A 70 1.88 -23.79 2.06
C LEU A 70 1.03 -23.24 3.21
N PRO A 71 0.84 -21.90 3.30
CA PRO A 71 0.02 -21.30 4.34
C PRO A 71 -1.39 -21.89 4.42
N PRO A 72 -1.90 -22.16 5.62
CA PRO A 72 -3.20 -22.79 5.79
C PRO A 72 -4.32 -21.84 5.35
N ARG A 73 -5.28 -22.38 4.58
CA ARG A 73 -6.51 -21.66 4.19
C ARG A 73 -7.34 -21.22 5.41
N LYS A 74 -7.25 -21.97 6.50
CA LYS A 74 -7.97 -21.73 7.75
C LYS A 74 -7.04 -21.99 8.92
N HIS A 75 -6.92 -21.00 9.79
CA HIS A 75 -6.28 -21.13 11.10
C HIS A 75 -6.86 -20.08 12.04
N GLY A 76 -6.36 -20.00 13.27
CA GLY A 76 -6.65 -18.92 14.22
C GLY A 76 -7.00 -19.49 15.57
N THR A 77 -8.03 -18.94 16.19
CA THR A 77 -8.63 -19.51 17.41
C THR A 77 -9.29 -20.86 17.09
N GLY A 78 -9.39 -21.74 18.09
CA GLY A 78 -9.79 -23.14 17.93
C GLY A 78 -11.15 -23.39 17.27
N ALA A 79 -11.55 -24.66 17.21
CA ALA A 79 -12.83 -25.04 16.61
C ALA A 79 -14.00 -24.30 17.29
N CYS A 80 -15.03 -23.97 16.51
CA CYS A 80 -16.21 -23.23 16.94
C CYS A 80 -17.08 -24.01 17.93
N THR A 81 -16.62 -24.18 19.17
CA THR A 81 -17.38 -24.83 20.23
C THR A 81 -18.35 -23.82 20.85
N SER A 82 -19.59 -24.25 21.05
CA SER A 82 -20.56 -23.49 21.85
C SER A 82 -20.18 -23.67 23.32
N GLY A 83 -19.50 -22.67 23.89
CA GLY A 83 -19.11 -22.65 25.30
C GLY A 83 -19.01 -21.21 25.77
N THR A 84 -19.27 -20.96 27.06
CA THR A 84 -19.56 -19.62 27.58
C THR A 84 -18.40 -18.88 28.23
N THR A 85 -17.19 -19.44 28.41
CA THR A 85 -16.15 -18.72 29.19
C THR A 85 -14.68 -19.00 28.83
N THR A 86 -14.36 -19.78 27.80
CA THR A 86 -12.95 -20.02 27.40
C THR A 86 -12.56 -19.15 26.20
N LEU A 87 -11.36 -18.57 26.23
CA LEU A 87 -10.77 -17.86 25.10
C LEU A 87 -10.79 -18.77 23.85
N GLY A 88 -11.35 -18.30 22.74
CA GLY A 88 -11.47 -19.04 21.48
C GLY A 88 -12.81 -19.74 21.20
N THR A 89 -13.91 -19.33 21.85
CA THR A 89 -15.28 -19.78 21.51
C THR A 89 -15.86 -19.01 20.32
N ARG A 90 -17.05 -19.41 19.84
CA ARG A 90 -17.78 -18.67 18.78
C ARG A 90 -18.04 -17.20 19.11
N TYR A 91 -18.09 -16.86 20.41
CA TYR A 91 -18.42 -15.51 20.85
C TYR A 91 -17.18 -14.60 20.85
N ASN A 92 -16.01 -15.13 21.24
CA ASN A 92 -14.81 -14.32 21.51
C ASN A 92 -13.61 -14.69 20.61
N GLY A 93 -13.80 -15.50 19.56
CA GLY A 93 -12.72 -15.97 18.69
C GLY A 93 -13.11 -16.08 17.22
N ASN A 94 -12.12 -15.98 16.32
CA ASN A 94 -12.29 -16.08 14.88
C ASN A 94 -12.58 -17.48 14.33
N CYS A 95 -12.64 -18.54 15.15
CA CYS A 95 -13.28 -19.80 14.74
C CYS A 95 -12.56 -20.49 13.55
N ASN A 96 -11.23 -20.47 13.53
CA ASN A 96 -10.38 -20.83 12.40
C ASN A 96 -10.66 -20.07 11.08
N ARG A 97 -11.18 -18.84 11.13
CA ARG A 97 -11.50 -18.03 9.93
C ARG A 97 -10.41 -17.02 9.59
N MET A 98 -9.25 -17.14 10.19
CA MET A 98 -8.12 -16.26 9.92
C MET A 98 -7.54 -16.53 8.54
N SER A 99 -7.15 -15.45 7.86
CA SER A 99 -6.64 -15.50 6.49
C SER A 99 -5.23 -16.09 6.42
N ALA A 100 -4.95 -16.85 5.36
CA ALA A 100 -3.62 -17.36 5.06
C ALA A 100 -2.54 -16.26 5.00
N PHE A 101 -2.92 -15.04 4.58
CA PHE A 101 -2.01 -13.89 4.52
C PHE A 101 -1.42 -13.51 5.87
N PHE A 102 -2.11 -13.81 6.98
CA PHE A 102 -1.52 -13.57 8.30
C PHE A 102 -0.20 -14.33 8.49
N SER A 103 -0.17 -15.59 8.06
CA SER A 103 1.02 -16.44 8.20
C SER A 103 2.20 -15.91 7.38
N LEU A 104 1.93 -15.02 6.42
CA LEU A 104 2.94 -14.38 5.57
C LEU A 104 3.45 -13.05 6.14
N LEU A 105 2.82 -12.48 7.18
CA LEU A 105 3.19 -11.16 7.73
C LEU A 105 4.69 -11.03 8.06
N PRO A 106 5.35 -12.01 8.73
CA PRO A 106 6.78 -11.92 9.00
C PRO A 106 7.65 -11.87 7.74
N TYR A 107 7.16 -12.42 6.63
CA TYR A 107 7.86 -12.49 5.35
C TYR A 107 7.57 -11.30 4.41
N VAL A 108 6.73 -10.36 4.86
CA VAL A 108 6.44 -9.09 4.18
C VAL A 108 6.74 -7.90 5.08
N GLU A 109 7.75 -8.03 5.95
CA GLU A 109 8.21 -6.97 6.87
C GLU A 109 7.14 -6.52 7.90
N GLN A 110 6.16 -7.38 8.21
CA GLN A 110 5.11 -7.12 9.20
C GLN A 110 5.25 -8.02 10.44
N GLY A 111 6.48 -8.30 10.87
CA GLY A 111 6.79 -9.08 12.08
C GLY A 111 6.14 -8.53 13.36
N PRO A 112 6.25 -7.22 13.67
CA PRO A 112 5.62 -6.65 14.87
C PRO A 112 4.09 -6.84 14.90
N LEU A 113 3.43 -6.71 13.74
CA LEU A 113 1.99 -6.93 13.62
C LEU A 113 1.63 -8.41 13.83
N TYR A 114 2.45 -9.32 13.30
CA TYR A 114 2.29 -10.75 13.52
C TYR A 114 2.32 -11.08 15.02
N ASP A 115 3.30 -10.55 15.75
CA ASP A 115 3.49 -10.85 17.18
C ASP A 115 2.32 -10.35 18.03
N VAL A 116 1.83 -9.13 17.79
CA VAL A 116 0.66 -8.57 18.50
C VAL A 116 -0.58 -9.44 18.26
N ILE A 117 -0.87 -9.78 17.01
CA ILE A 117 -2.03 -10.60 16.68
C ILE A 117 -1.90 -12.01 17.26
N LYS A 118 -0.69 -12.59 17.20
CA LYS A 118 -0.41 -13.94 17.68
C LYS A 118 -0.60 -14.04 19.18
N ALA A 119 -0.13 -13.04 19.93
CA ALA A 119 -0.26 -12.98 21.38
C ALA A 119 -1.71 -12.75 21.84
N GLY A 120 -2.48 -11.94 21.11
CA GLY A 120 -3.77 -11.43 21.58
C GLY A 120 -3.58 -10.28 22.57
N ASP A 121 -4.64 -9.95 23.31
CA ASP A 121 -4.63 -8.87 24.31
C ASP A 121 -5.36 -9.37 25.56
N ALA A 122 -4.76 -9.20 26.73
CA ALA A 122 -5.35 -9.61 28.00
C ALA A 122 -6.10 -8.45 28.70
N THR A 123 -5.83 -7.20 28.30
CA THR A 123 -6.44 -6.00 28.89
C THR A 123 -7.85 -5.77 28.35
N ILE A 124 -8.03 -6.06 27.07
CA ILE A 124 -9.30 -6.26 26.39
C ILE A 124 -9.27 -7.75 26.07
N PRO A 125 -10.15 -8.62 26.61
CA PRO A 125 -9.97 -10.09 26.65
C PRO A 125 -10.04 -10.76 25.26
N ILE A 126 -9.06 -10.49 24.43
CA ILE A 126 -8.87 -10.95 23.07
C ILE A 126 -8.02 -12.22 23.11
N SER A 127 -8.58 -13.32 22.63
CA SER A 127 -7.83 -14.57 22.55
C SER A 127 -6.60 -14.46 21.66
N PRO A 128 -5.53 -15.25 21.92
CA PRO A 128 -4.43 -15.40 20.99
C PRO A 128 -4.91 -15.70 19.56
N ASN A 129 -4.29 -15.09 18.56
CA ASN A 129 -4.72 -15.05 17.15
C ASN A 129 -5.93 -14.15 16.86
N GLY A 130 -6.37 -13.33 17.82
CA GLY A 130 -7.40 -12.29 17.62
C GLY A 130 -8.84 -12.72 17.92
N PRO A 131 -9.76 -11.75 17.95
CA PRO A 131 -11.17 -11.95 18.33
C PRO A 131 -12.02 -12.58 17.22
N ALA A 132 -13.35 -12.53 17.35
CA ALA A 132 -14.28 -12.86 16.27
C ALA A 132 -14.28 -11.78 15.17
N ALA A 133 -14.54 -12.17 13.91
CA ALA A 133 -14.44 -11.29 12.73
C ALA A 133 -15.37 -10.06 12.73
N TYR A 134 -16.37 -10.01 13.62
CA TYR A 134 -17.30 -8.89 13.77
C TYR A 134 -16.92 -7.97 14.95
N GLU A 135 -15.89 -8.30 15.73
CA GLU A 135 -15.39 -7.44 16.79
C GLU A 135 -14.31 -6.50 16.24
N SER A 136 -14.34 -5.24 16.66
CA SER A 136 -13.30 -4.29 16.31
C SER A 136 -12.09 -4.48 17.22
N TRP A 137 -10.91 -4.57 16.60
CA TRP A 137 -9.65 -4.64 17.33
C TRP A 137 -8.60 -3.84 16.56
N PRO A 138 -7.92 -2.86 17.20
CA PRO A 138 -6.97 -1.99 16.49
C PRO A 138 -5.85 -2.74 15.75
N ALA A 139 -5.48 -3.95 16.22
CA ALA A 139 -4.47 -4.77 15.54
C ALA A 139 -4.97 -5.37 14.21
N TRP A 140 -6.28 -5.40 13.95
CA TRP A 140 -6.85 -5.77 12.65
C TRP A 140 -7.05 -4.59 11.72
N ASP A 141 -7.16 -3.39 12.27
CA ASP A 141 -7.47 -2.16 11.54
C ASP A 141 -6.19 -1.44 11.06
N VAL A 142 -5.29 -2.19 10.41
CA VAL A 142 -4.00 -1.69 9.92
C VAL A 142 -3.92 -1.81 8.40
N VAL A 143 -3.61 -0.71 7.73
CA VAL A 143 -3.27 -0.70 6.30
C VAL A 143 -1.77 -0.95 6.16
N ILE A 144 -1.42 -2.09 5.56
CA ILE A 144 -0.04 -2.42 5.20
C ILE A 144 0.25 -1.74 3.86
N ALA A 145 1.26 -0.87 3.84
CA ALA A 145 1.67 -0.07 2.67
C ALA A 145 2.66 -0.82 1.77
#